data_AF-A0A7J2K8T8-F1
#
_entry.id   AF-A0A7J2K8T8-F1
#
_cell.length_a   1.000
_cell.length_b   1.000
_cell.length_c   1.000
_cell.angle_alpha   90.00
_cell.angle_beta   90.00
_cell.angle_gamma   90.00
#
_symmetry.space_group_name_H-M   'P 1'
#
loop_
_entity.id
_entity.type
_entity.pdbx_description
1 polymer ?
#
loop_
_entity_poly.entity_id
_entity_poly.type
_entity_poly.pdbx_seq_one_letter_code
_entity_poly.pdbx_strand_id
1 'polypeptide(L)'
;YEEIYPRVVEAVKKLYRDAKLIHGDLSEYNIFILPDNDIVLIDLSQAVRIEQPIADSLLLRDLKNIVRFFRKNGVEVPEPDQLFAEIAGREPFTSE
;
A
#
# COMPACT_ATOMS: atom_id res chain seq x y z
N TYR A 1 10.38 -11.33 -6.40
CA TYR A 1 9.41 -10.24 -6.17
C TYR A 1 7.96 -10.70 -6.27
N GLU A 2 7.63 -11.67 -7.13
CA GLU A 2 6.28 -12.24 -7.23
C GLU A 2 5.76 -12.82 -5.90
N GLU A 3 6.60 -13.44 -5.08
CA GLU A 3 6.23 -13.94 -3.75
C GLU A 3 6.08 -12.83 -2.69
N ILE A 4 6.74 -11.68 -2.90
CA ILE A 4 6.82 -10.57 -1.93
C ILE A 4 5.64 -9.62 -2.12
N TYR A 5 5.30 -9.30 -3.37
CA TYR A 5 4.18 -8.41 -3.72
C TYR A 5 2.87 -8.72 -2.98
N PRO A 6 2.34 -9.96 -3.00
CA PRO A 6 1.08 -10.26 -2.33
C PRO A 6 1.16 -10.06 -0.82
N ARG A 7 2.35 -10.27 -0.21
CA ARG A 7 2.56 -10.02 1.23
C ARG A 7 2.55 -8.53 1.56
N VAL A 8 3.13 -7.70 0.69
CA VAL A 8 3.09 -6.23 0.84
C VAL A 8 1.64 -5.74 0.75
N VAL A 9 0.87 -6.20 -0.25
CA VAL A 9 -0.54 -5.85 -0.40
C VAL A 9 -1.35 -6.27 0.84
N GLU A 10 -1.14 -7.49 1.33
CA GLU A 10 -1.82 -7.98 2.53
C GLU A 10 -1.46 -7.16 3.78
N ALA A 11 -0.20 -6.73 3.93
CA ALA A 11 0.19 -5.86 5.03
C ALA A 11 -0.46 -4.47 4.94
N VAL A 12 -0.55 -3.87 3.75
CA VAL A 12 -1.28 -2.61 3.54
C VAL A 12 -2.77 -2.79 3.85
N LYS A 13 -3.35 -3.92 3.45
CA LYS A 13 -4.75 -4.26 3.71
C LYS A 13 -5.03 -4.39 5.21
N LYS A 14 -4.17 -5.07 5.96
CA LYS A 14 -4.25 -5.17 7.43
C LYS A 14 -4.09 -3.80 8.09
N LEU A 15 -3.12 -3.00 7.64
CA LEU A 15 -2.91 -1.65 8.16
C LEU A 15 -4.18 -0.79 7.97
N TYR A 16 -4.79 -0.86 6.80
CA TYR A 16 -6.01 -0.12 6.49
C TYR A 16 -7.24 -0.65 7.23
N ARG A 17 -7.52 -1.95 7.13
CA ARG A 17 -8.79 -2.55 7.57
C ARG A 17 -8.82 -2.84 9.05
N ASP A 18 -7.72 -3.32 9.61
CA ASP A 18 -7.67 -3.78 10.99
C ASP A 18 -7.17 -2.65 11.90
N ALA A 19 -6.06 -2.01 11.52
CA ALA A 19 -5.45 -0.94 12.31
C ALA A 19 -6.07 0.45 12.06
N LYS A 20 -6.89 0.62 11.02
CA LYS A 20 -7.49 1.91 10.62
C LYS A 20 -6.45 2.98 10.33
N LEU A 21 -5.33 2.56 9.73
CA LEU A 21 -4.20 3.42 9.39
C LEU A 21 -3.83 3.30 7.90
N ILE A 22 -3.24 4.36 7.39
CA ILE A 22 -2.53 4.41 6.12
C ILE A 22 -1.08 4.76 6.44
N HIS A 23 -0.13 4.11 5.78
CA HIS A 23 1.29 4.34 6.07
C HIS A 23 1.69 5.80 5.84
N GLY A 24 1.16 6.43 4.79
CA GLY A 24 1.34 7.86 4.57
C GLY A 24 2.74 8.24 4.10
N ASP A 25 3.58 7.26 3.75
CA ASP A 25 4.85 7.44 3.02
C ASP A 25 5.39 6.10 2.46
N LEU A 26 4.52 5.17 2.07
CA LEU A 26 4.97 3.80 1.72
C LEU A 26 5.80 3.78 0.42
N SER A 27 6.92 3.07 0.45
CA SER A 27 7.82 2.82 -0.69
C SER A 27 8.61 1.52 -0.48
N GLU A 28 9.47 1.15 -1.43
CA GLU A 28 10.37 0.01 -1.27
C GLU A 28 11.37 0.17 -0.11
N TYR A 29 11.63 1.42 0.33
CA TYR A 29 12.63 1.70 1.36
C TYR A 29 12.14 1.42 2.79
N ASN A 30 10.83 1.36 3.00
CA ASN A 30 10.20 1.06 4.30
C ASN A 30 9.55 -0.33 4.33
N ILE A 31 9.93 -1.21 3.41
CA ILE A 31 9.59 -2.63 3.43
C ILE A 31 10.84 -3.42 3.79
N PHE A 32 10.87 -3.96 5.01
CA PHE A 32 11.96 -4.83 5.43
C PHE A 32 11.67 -6.28 5.02
N ILE A 33 12.61 -6.90 4.33
CA ILE A 33 12.52 -8.31 3.92
C ILE A 33 13.15 -9.19 4.99
N LEU A 34 12.38 -10.16 5.46
CA LEU A 34 12.77 -11.18 6.42
C LEU A 34 13.13 -12.48 5.70
N PRO A 35 13.67 -13.48 6.43
CA PRO A 35 13.79 -14.85 5.90
C PRO A 35 12.46 -15.37 5.34
N ASP A 36 12.55 -16.33 4.41
CA ASP A 36 11.39 -16.96 3.74
C ASP A 36 10.49 -15.96 2.99
N ASN A 37 11.08 -14.86 2.51
CA ASN A 37 10.42 -13.78 1.80
C ASN A 37 9.26 -13.14 2.60
N ASP A 38 9.27 -13.26 3.93
CA ASP A 38 8.31 -12.52 4.76
C ASP A 38 8.68 -11.03 4.83
N ILE A 39 7.71 -10.20 5.22
CA ILE A 39 7.90 -8.75 5.21
C ILE A 39 7.39 -8.06 6.46
N VAL A 40 8.00 -6.93 6.78
CA VAL A 40 7.52 -5.98 7.79
C VAL A 40 7.52 -4.58 7.20
N LEU A 41 6.40 -3.86 7.37
CA LEU A 41 6.33 -2.43 7.11
C LEU A 41 6.92 -1.69 8.33
N ILE A 42 7.88 -0.80 8.08
CA ILE A 42 8.56 0.00 9.11
C ILE A 42 8.32 1.48 8.89
N ASP A 43 8.77 2.33 9.81
CA ASP A 43 8.64 3.79 9.71
C ASP A 43 7.20 4.30 9.54
N LEU A 44 6.35 3.95 10.52
CA LEU A 44 4.97 4.46 10.63
C LEU A 44 4.88 5.88 11.20
N SER A 45 5.98 6.65 11.22
CA SER A 45 6.01 7.99 11.82
C SER A 45 5.08 8.98 11.10
N GLN A 46 4.83 8.75 9.81
CA GLN A 46 3.91 9.53 8.96
C GLN A 46 2.54 8.86 8.78
N ALA A 47 2.24 7.80 9.53
CA ALA A 47 0.99 7.08 9.38
C ALA A 47 -0.20 7.96 9.79
N VAL A 48 -1.25 7.93 8.97
CA VAL A 48 -2.48 8.70 9.21
C VAL A 48 -3.66 7.77 9.44
N ARG A 49 -4.65 8.25 10.19
CA ARG A 49 -5.93 7.56 10.35
C ARG A 49 -6.76 7.65 9.08
N ILE A 50 -7.56 6.61 8.81
CA ILE A 50 -8.42 6.57 7.63
C ILE A 50 -9.53 7.62 7.63
N GLU A 51 -9.86 8.22 8.79
CA GLU A 51 -10.87 9.28 8.89
C GLU A 51 -10.34 10.67 8.51
N GLN A 52 -9.03 10.81 8.28
CA GLN A 52 -8.45 12.10 7.90
C GLN A 52 -8.89 12.50 6.48
N PRO A 53 -9.12 13.80 6.20
CA PRO A 53 -9.54 14.25 4.87
C PRO A 53 -8.58 13.87 3.73
N ILE A 54 -7.31 13.67 4.06
CA ILE A 54 -6.24 13.31 3.12
C ILE A 54 -5.99 11.80 2.99
N ALA A 55 -6.78 10.98 3.68
CA ALA A 55 -6.56 9.53 3.75
C ALA A 55 -6.51 8.89 2.35
N ASP A 56 -7.48 9.19 1.50
CA ASP A 56 -7.58 8.56 0.18
C ASP A 56 -6.41 8.90 -0.73
N SER A 57 -6.00 10.17 -0.74
CA SER A 57 -4.88 10.62 -1.57
C SER A 57 -3.57 10.01 -1.10
N LEU A 58 -3.38 9.85 0.21
CA LEU A 58 -2.21 9.18 0.78
C LEU A 58 -2.20 7.68 0.47
N LEU A 59 -3.32 6.98 0.64
CA LEU A 59 -3.41 5.55 0.30
C LEU A 59 -3.13 5.35 -1.19
N LEU A 60 -3.77 6.14 -2.06
CA LEU A 60 -3.56 6.03 -3.50
C LEU A 60 -2.11 6.32 -3.90
N ARG A 61 -1.45 7.29 -3.25
CA ARG A 61 -0.03 7.58 -3.48
C ARG A 61 0.86 6.42 -3.04
N ASP A 62 0.61 5.86 -1.86
CA ASP A 62 1.32 4.69 -1.34
C ASP A 62 1.19 3.49 -2.32
N LEU A 63 -0.03 3.21 -2.80
CA LEU A 63 -0.28 2.15 -3.78
C LEU A 63 0.39 2.43 -5.14
N LYS A 64 0.41 3.68 -5.61
CA LYS A 64 1.13 4.08 -6.83
C LYS A 64 2.63 3.80 -6.71
N ASN A 65 3.23 4.07 -5.55
CA ASN A 65 4.64 3.77 -5.31
C ASN A 65 4.92 2.26 -5.37
N ILE A 66 4.09 1.46 -4.70
CA ILE A 66 4.20 -0.01 -4.71
C ILE A 66 4.02 -0.59 -6.12
N VAL A 67 2.95 -0.21 -6.82
CA VAL A 67 2.69 -0.65 -8.19
C VAL A 67 3.86 -0.30 -9.11
N ARG A 68 4.37 0.93 -9.05
CA ARG A 68 5.52 1.37 -9.84
C ARG A 68 6.76 0.51 -9.57
N PHE A 69 7.08 0.27 -8.29
CA PHE A 69 8.24 -0.51 -7.90
C PHE A 69 8.15 -1.96 -8.41
N PHE A 70 7.05 -2.66 -8.14
CA PHE A 70 6.89 -4.06 -8.52
C PHE A 70 6.80 -4.25 -10.04
N ARG A 71 6.10 -3.35 -10.74
CA ARG A 71 6.03 -3.35 -12.21
C ARG A 71 7.40 -3.16 -12.86
N LYS A 72 8.22 -2.24 -12.34
CA LYS A 72 9.60 -2.04 -12.82
C LYS A 72 10.47 -3.28 -12.61
N ASN A 73 10.15 -4.11 -11.62
CA ASN A 73 10.85 -5.35 -11.30
C ASN A 73 10.20 -6.60 -11.92
N GLY A 74 9.34 -6.42 -12.94
CA GLY A 74 8.80 -7.52 -13.76
C GLY A 74 7.61 -8.26 -13.15
N VAL A 75 7.00 -7.75 -12.07
CA VAL A 75 5.78 -8.34 -11.50
C VAL A 75 4.56 -7.75 -12.18
N GLU A 76 3.65 -8.61 -12.64
CA GLU A 76 2.33 -8.18 -13.11
C GLU A 76 1.49 -7.72 -11.92
N VAL A 77 1.05 -6.46 -11.96
CA VAL A 77 0.32 -5.81 -10.88
C VAL A 77 -0.87 -5.02 -11.43
N PRO A 78 -2.02 -5.03 -10.72
CA PRO A 78 -3.19 -4.24 -11.09
C PRO A 78 -2.88 -2.73 -11.10
N GLU A 79 -3.80 -1.96 -11.67
CA GLU A 79 -3.70 -0.50 -11.60
C GLU A 79 -3.94 -0.02 -10.15
N PRO A 80 -3.30 1.09 -9.72
CA PRO A 80 -3.40 1.58 -8.34
C PRO A 80 -4.84 1.79 -7.88
N ASP A 81 -5.73 2.25 -8.76
CA ASP A 81 -7.14 2.50 -8.45
C ASP A 81 -7.91 1.19 -8.19
N GLN A 82 -7.59 0.12 -8.92
CA GLN A 82 -8.17 -1.21 -8.69
C GLN A 82 -7.72 -1.77 -7.33
N LEU A 83 -6.44 -1.60 -7.01
CA LEU A 83 -5.89 -2.03 -5.72
C LEU A 83 -6.47 -1.20 -4.56
N PHE A 84 -6.70 0.09 -4.78
CA PHE A 84 -7.41 0.97 -3.85
C PHE A 84 -8.82 0.43 -3.60
N ALA A 85 -9.58 0.16 -4.66
CA ALA A 85 -10.94 -0.37 -4.56
C ALA A 85 -10.98 -1.71 -3.83
N GLU A 86 -10.02 -2.60 -4.09
CA GLU A 86 -9.88 -3.85 -3.36
C GLU A 86 -9.67 -3.60 -1.87
N ILE A 87 -8.75 -2.73 -1.48
CA ILE A 87 -8.38 -2.52 -0.08
C ILE A 87 -9.46 -1.74 0.67
N ALA A 88 -9.92 -0.62 0.12
CA ALA A 88 -10.85 0.31 0.74
C ALA A 88 -12.32 -0.11 0.61
N GLY A 89 -12.65 -1.01 -0.34
CA GLY A 89 -14.02 -1.42 -0.61
C GLY A 89 -14.87 -0.35 -1.33
N ARG A 90 -14.22 0.63 -1.95
CA ARG A 90 -14.84 1.74 -2.70
C ARG A 90 -13.83 2.36 -3.66
N GLU A 91 -14.32 3.06 -4.67
CA GLU A 91 -13.46 3.78 -5.62
C GLU A 91 -12.69 4.92 -4.93
N PRO A 92 -11.47 5.24 -5.40
CA PRO A 92 -10.74 6.42 -4.95
C PRO A 92 -11.50 7.68 -5.34
N PHE A 93 -11.43 8.71 -4.49
CA PHE A 93 -12.04 10.00 -4.81
C PHE A 93 -11.30 10.63 -5.99
N THR A 94 -11.92 10.65 -7.16
CA THR A 94 -11.45 11.45 -8.31
C THR A 94 -11.83 12.89 -8.05
N SER A 95 -10.87 13.73 -7.71
CA SER A 95 -11.03 15.16 -7.90
C SER A 95 -11.17 15.41 -9.39
N GLU A 96 -12.35 15.85 -9.83
CA GLU A 96 -12.53 16.44 -11.17
C GLU A 96 -11.56 17.61 -11.41
#